data_AF-A0A9J6EAS3-F1
#
_entry.id   AF-A0A9J6EAS3-F1
#
_cell.length_a   1.000
_cell.length_b   1.000
_cell.length_c   1.000
_cell.angle_alpha   90.00
_cell.angle_beta   90.00
_cell.angle_gamma   90.00
#
_symmetry.space_group_name_H-M   'P 1'
#
loop_
_entity.id
_entity.type
_entity.pdbx_description
1 polymer ?
#
loop_
_entity_poly.entity_id
_entity_poly.type
_entity_poly.pdbx_seq_one_letter_code
_entity_poly.pdbx_strand_id
1 'polypeptide(L)'
;MVMKLYRPYDCFLQLAGEYDVIVNCTGFGAGTFVHDPKVHAIRGQTIRVHAPWIKHAIIAGEDFHVIPNIDDVMLGGTKDVDQTSLIPDRDIARTIWNGCLELAPSLKNAKVIGHFVGLRPGRNPVRIEREDLTFKHGGRKVCT
;
A
#
# COMPACT_ATOMS: atom_id res chain seq x y z
N MET A 1 17.36 -0.01 -19.10
CA MET A 1 16.34 -1.07 -18.97
C MET A 1 16.09 -1.27 -17.48
N VAL A 2 14.87 -1.07 -16.99
CA VAL A 2 14.53 -1.36 -15.58
C VAL A 2 14.04 -2.80 -15.53
N MET A 3 14.82 -3.68 -14.90
CA MET A 3 14.44 -5.08 -14.76
C MET A 3 13.67 -5.26 -13.46
N LYS A 4 12.42 -5.74 -13.56
CA LYS A 4 11.65 -6.13 -12.38
C LYS A 4 12.12 -7.51 -11.95
N LEU A 5 12.46 -7.65 -10.68
CA LEU A 5 12.91 -8.92 -10.11
C LEU A 5 11.68 -9.80 -9.80
N TYR A 6 11.65 -11.02 -10.35
CA TYR A 6 10.50 -11.95 -10.23
C TYR A 6 10.74 -13.10 -9.22
N ARG A 7 11.89 -13.14 -8.56
CA ARG A 7 12.21 -14.08 -7.47
C ARG A 7 12.39 -13.33 -6.15
N PRO A 8 12.12 -13.95 -4.99
CA PRO A 8 12.40 -13.35 -3.69
C PRO A 8 13.91 -13.21 -3.46
N TYR A 9 14.28 -12.14 -2.76
CA TYR A 9 15.64 -11.87 -2.30
C TYR A 9 15.57 -11.48 -0.83
N ASP A 10 16.53 -11.95 -0.06
CA ASP A 10 16.65 -11.69 1.38
C ASP A 10 17.67 -10.57 1.65
N CYS A 11 18.57 -10.28 0.71
CA CYS A 11 19.51 -9.16 0.80
C CYS A 11 20.08 -8.73 -0.55
N PHE A 12 20.67 -7.53 -0.61
CA PHE A 12 21.32 -7.02 -1.83
C PHE A 12 22.57 -7.81 -2.26
N LEU A 13 23.20 -8.59 -1.37
CA LEU A 13 24.35 -9.43 -1.72
C LEU A 13 24.00 -10.46 -2.82
N GLN A 14 22.76 -10.91 -2.86
CA GLN A 14 22.26 -11.83 -3.89
C GLN A 14 22.09 -11.17 -5.26
N LEU A 15 22.25 -9.85 -5.35
CA LEU A 15 22.25 -9.06 -6.58
C LEU A 15 23.65 -8.54 -6.93
N ALA A 16 24.65 -8.83 -6.11
CA ALA A 16 26.01 -8.36 -6.28
C ALA A 16 26.62 -8.86 -7.60
N GLY A 17 27.14 -7.94 -8.41
CA GLY A 17 27.78 -8.26 -9.69
C GLY A 17 26.81 -8.53 -10.85
N GLU A 18 25.52 -8.71 -10.58
CA GLU A 18 24.48 -8.80 -11.61
C GLU A 18 24.04 -7.41 -12.12
N TYR A 19 24.04 -6.41 -11.23
CA TYR A 19 23.57 -5.06 -11.53
C TYR A 19 24.51 -3.99 -10.97
N ASP A 20 24.63 -2.88 -11.70
CA ASP A 20 25.43 -1.71 -11.27
C ASP A 20 24.63 -0.74 -10.38
N VAL A 21 23.30 -0.71 -10.56
CA VAL A 21 22.37 0.14 -9.82
C VAL A 21 21.15 -0.67 -9.41
N ILE A 22 20.74 -0.51 -8.16
CA ILE A 22 19.52 -1.09 -7.60
C ILE A 22 18.64 0.06 -7.13
N VAL A 23 17.33 -0.01 -7.37
CA VAL A 23 16.37 0.94 -6.79
C VAL A 23 15.50 0.18 -5.81
N ASN A 24 15.69 0.43 -4.52
CA ASN A 24 14.93 -0.25 -3.47
C ASN A 24 13.52 0.32 -3.32
N CYS A 25 12.53 -0.36 -3.91
CA CYS A 25 11.10 0.00 -3.81
C CYS A 25 10.28 -1.04 -3.05
N THR A 26 10.85 -1.65 -2.00
CA THR A 26 10.21 -2.74 -1.23
C THR A 26 9.05 -2.29 -0.32
N GLY A 27 8.79 -0.98 -0.23
CA GLY A 27 7.63 -0.44 0.50
C GLY A 27 7.65 -0.86 1.97
N PHE A 28 6.57 -1.50 2.43
CA PHE A 28 6.47 -1.96 3.82
C PHE A 28 7.54 -3.02 4.15
N GLY A 29 7.98 -3.79 3.14
CA GLY A 29 9.06 -4.76 3.28
C GLY A 29 10.43 -4.14 3.57
N ALA A 30 10.63 -2.84 3.39
CA ALA A 30 11.90 -2.19 3.74
C ALA A 30 12.23 -2.30 5.24
N GLY A 31 11.22 -2.41 6.11
CA GLY A 31 11.42 -2.62 7.54
C GLY A 31 12.09 -3.96 7.87
N THR A 32 11.89 -4.99 7.04
CA THR A 32 12.53 -6.30 7.21
C THR A 32 13.75 -6.48 6.31
N PHE A 33 13.69 -6.02 5.05
CA PHE A 33 14.71 -6.28 4.03
C PHE A 33 15.99 -5.44 4.19
N VAL A 34 15.86 -4.18 4.60
CA VAL A 34 17.02 -3.29 4.89
C VAL A 34 17.02 -2.80 6.33
N HIS A 35 16.19 -3.41 7.18
CA HIS A 35 16.04 -3.06 8.58
C HIS A 35 15.80 -1.55 8.83
N ASP A 36 15.01 -0.88 7.97
CA ASP A 36 14.71 0.54 8.17
C ASP A 36 13.73 0.72 9.34
N PRO A 37 14.18 1.22 10.51
CA PRO A 37 13.35 1.27 11.71
C PRO A 37 12.28 2.36 11.66
N LYS A 38 12.34 3.25 10.66
CA LYS A 38 11.34 4.31 10.48
C LYS A 38 10.12 3.83 9.70
N VAL A 39 10.21 2.66 9.06
CA VAL A 39 9.11 2.05 8.32
C VAL A 39 8.15 1.39 9.31
N HIS A 40 6.89 1.79 9.26
CA HIS A 40 5.81 1.27 10.10
C HIS A 40 4.53 1.10 9.28
N ALA A 41 3.60 0.32 9.82
CA ALA A 41 2.34 0.02 9.13
C ALA A 41 1.34 1.13 9.40
N ILE A 42 0.62 1.55 8.36
CA ILE A 42 -0.62 2.31 8.51
C ILE A 42 -1.70 1.48 7.82
N ARG A 43 -2.42 0.70 8.63
CA ARG A 43 -3.50 -0.16 8.15
C ARG A 43 -4.65 0.68 7.64
N GLY A 44 -5.22 0.27 6.52
CA GLY A 44 -6.44 0.85 5.97
C GLY A 44 -7.40 -0.23 5.54
N GLN A 45 -8.64 -0.14 6.01
CA GLN A 45 -9.72 -0.99 5.56
C GLN A 45 -10.65 -0.28 4.59
N THR A 46 -11.11 -1.00 3.57
CA THR A 46 -12.02 -0.52 2.52
C THR A 46 -13.05 -1.59 2.14
N ILE A 47 -14.10 -1.18 1.44
CA ILE A 47 -15.11 -2.03 0.82
C ILE A 47 -15.10 -1.73 -0.68
N ARG A 48 -15.12 -2.76 -1.53
CA ARG A 48 -15.31 -2.61 -2.98
C ARG A 48 -16.72 -2.98 -3.34
N VAL A 49 -17.36 -2.16 -4.16
CA VAL A 49 -18.74 -2.38 -4.62
C VAL A 49 -18.89 -2.16 -6.11
N HIS A 50 -19.85 -2.84 -6.71
CA HIS A 50 -20.26 -2.57 -8.08
C HIS A 50 -21.31 -1.46 -8.10
N ALA A 51 -20.88 -0.26 -8.48
CA ALA A 51 -21.74 0.92 -8.60
C ALA A 51 -21.30 1.79 -9.80
N PRO A 52 -21.49 1.30 -11.04
CA PRO A 52 -20.97 1.95 -12.25
C PRO A 52 -21.56 3.35 -12.49
N TRP A 53 -22.65 3.72 -11.84
CA TRP A 53 -23.24 5.06 -11.90
C TRP A 53 -22.47 6.13 -11.12
N ILE A 54 -21.59 5.75 -10.17
CA ILE A 54 -20.72 6.71 -9.49
C ILE A 54 -19.53 7.04 -10.40
N LYS A 55 -19.43 8.30 -10.81
CA LYS A 55 -18.38 8.79 -11.74
C LYS A 55 -17.44 9.85 -11.15
N HIS A 56 -17.72 10.32 -9.94
CA HIS A 56 -16.94 11.34 -9.27
C HIS A 56 -16.48 10.83 -7.91
N ALA A 57 -15.27 11.21 -7.53
CA ALA A 57 -14.77 10.95 -6.19
C ALA A 57 -15.49 11.88 -5.19
N ILE A 58 -15.88 11.32 -4.05
CA ILE A 58 -16.37 12.07 -2.89
C ILE A 58 -15.37 11.85 -1.76
N ILE A 59 -14.88 12.92 -1.14
CA ILE A 59 -13.93 12.87 -0.03
C ILE A 59 -14.51 13.74 1.09
N ALA A 60 -14.74 13.13 2.26
CA ALA A 60 -15.29 13.80 3.43
C ALA A 60 -14.38 13.55 4.63
N GLY A 61 -13.58 14.56 4.98
CA GLY A 61 -12.60 14.48 6.06
C GLY A 61 -11.48 13.47 5.78
N GLU A 62 -10.94 12.87 6.85
CA GLU A 62 -9.94 11.79 6.73
C GLU A 62 -10.58 10.40 6.71
N ASP A 63 -11.86 10.28 7.08
CA ASP A 63 -12.48 8.99 7.42
C ASP A 63 -13.29 8.37 6.28
N PHE A 64 -13.92 9.19 5.42
CA PHE A 64 -14.86 8.70 4.40
C PHE A 64 -14.51 9.16 2.99
N HIS A 65 -14.43 8.20 2.08
CA HIS A 65 -14.25 8.43 0.66
C HIS A 65 -14.98 7.40 -0.20
N VAL A 66 -15.58 7.89 -1.29
CA VAL A 66 -16.21 7.09 -2.34
C VAL A 66 -15.43 7.36 -3.62
N ILE A 67 -14.59 6.41 -4.05
CA ILE A 67 -13.64 6.60 -5.16
C ILE A 67 -13.99 5.61 -6.28
N PRO A 68 -14.48 6.08 -7.44
CA PRO A 68 -14.69 5.21 -8.59
C PRO A 68 -13.36 4.75 -9.20
N ASN A 69 -13.27 3.48 -9.52
CA ASN A 69 -12.21 2.86 -10.31
C ASN A 69 -12.79 2.36 -11.65
N ILE A 70 -11.97 1.70 -12.46
CA ILE A 70 -12.37 1.19 -13.78
C ILE A 70 -13.52 0.19 -13.63
N ASP A 71 -13.40 -0.78 -12.72
CA ASP A 71 -14.35 -1.92 -12.61
C ASP A 71 -15.23 -1.88 -11.35
N ASP A 72 -14.87 -1.08 -10.36
CA ASP A 72 -15.52 -1.00 -9.05
C ASP A 72 -15.53 0.41 -8.47
N VAL A 73 -16.24 0.59 -7.37
CA VAL A 73 -16.15 1.76 -6.52
C VAL A 73 -15.57 1.33 -5.17
N MET A 74 -14.54 2.04 -4.74
CA MET A 74 -13.92 1.86 -3.43
C MET A 74 -14.58 2.79 -2.42
N LEU A 75 -15.13 2.20 -1.38
CA LEU A 75 -15.61 2.87 -0.18
C LEU A 75 -14.52 2.71 0.87
N GLY A 76 -14.01 3.80 1.39
CA GLY A 76 -13.08 3.76 2.49
C GLY A 76 -13.30 4.92 3.44
N GLY A 77 -12.47 5.02 4.47
CA GLY A 77 -11.56 3.98 4.91
C GLY A 77 -10.73 4.45 6.09
N THR A 78 -10.07 3.50 6.76
CA THR A 78 -9.33 3.79 8.00
C THR A 78 -7.86 4.12 7.79
N LYS A 79 -7.26 4.65 8.86
CA LYS A 79 -5.84 5.00 8.99
C LYS A 79 -5.35 4.58 10.38
N ASP A 80 -5.20 3.27 10.57
CA ASP A 80 -4.84 2.69 11.86
C ASP A 80 -3.31 2.53 11.93
N VAL A 81 -2.65 3.44 12.63
CA VAL A 81 -1.18 3.47 12.79
C VAL A 81 -0.72 2.27 13.63
N ASP A 82 0.40 1.67 13.23
CA ASP A 82 1.07 0.52 13.87
C ASP A 82 0.24 -0.77 13.94
N GLN A 83 -0.88 -0.83 13.22
CA GLN A 83 -1.67 -2.04 13.05
C GLN A 83 -1.24 -2.83 11.83
N THR A 84 -1.13 -4.15 11.98
CA THR A 84 -0.62 -5.06 10.93
C THR A 84 -1.60 -6.16 10.55
N SER A 85 -2.72 -6.30 11.26
CA SER A 85 -3.74 -7.30 10.94
C SER A 85 -4.34 -7.05 9.56
N LEU A 86 -4.23 -8.04 8.68
CA LEU A 86 -4.87 -8.05 7.35
C LEU A 86 -6.30 -8.59 7.38
N ILE A 87 -6.80 -8.96 8.56
CA ILE A 87 -8.17 -9.47 8.71
C ILE A 87 -9.13 -8.26 8.69
N PRO A 88 -10.15 -8.25 7.80
CA PRO A 88 -11.18 -7.24 7.83
C PRO A 88 -12.01 -7.29 9.12
N ASP A 89 -12.21 -6.13 9.73
CA ASP A 89 -13.04 -5.94 10.91
C ASP A 89 -14.48 -5.61 10.51
N ARG A 90 -15.47 -6.31 11.09
CA ARG A 90 -16.87 -6.18 10.70
C ARG A 90 -17.50 -4.87 11.16
N ASP A 91 -17.08 -4.33 12.30
CA ASP A 91 -17.62 -3.08 12.82
C ASP A 91 -17.04 -1.89 12.07
N ILE A 92 -15.74 -1.92 11.74
CA ILE A 92 -15.13 -0.95 10.81
C ILE A 92 -15.85 -0.97 9.45
N ALA A 93 -16.15 -2.16 8.92
CA ALA A 93 -16.89 -2.26 7.66
C ALA A 93 -18.29 -1.63 7.76
N ARG A 94 -19.00 -1.81 8.88
CA ARG A 94 -20.30 -1.18 9.11
C ARG A 94 -20.19 0.34 9.15
N THR A 95 -19.17 0.88 9.83
CA THR A 95 -18.90 2.31 9.90
C THR A 95 -18.62 2.91 8.52
N ILE A 96 -17.73 2.28 7.73
CA ILE A 96 -17.43 2.71 6.36
C ILE A 96 -18.69 2.71 5.49
N TRP A 97 -19.47 1.62 5.55
CA TRP A 97 -20.69 1.49 4.75
C TRP A 97 -21.70 2.59 5.06
N ASN A 98 -21.99 2.80 6.35
CA ASN A 98 -22.98 3.79 6.77
C ASN A 98 -22.54 5.21 6.41
N GLY A 99 -21.29 5.60 6.69
CA GLY A 99 -20.78 6.93 6.34
C GLY A 99 -20.77 7.17 4.84
N CYS A 100 -20.36 6.18 4.03
CA CYS A 100 -20.40 6.32 2.58
C CYS A 100 -21.83 6.35 2.02
N LEU A 101 -22.77 5.63 2.64
CA LEU A 101 -24.18 5.62 2.23
C LEU A 101 -24.86 6.98 2.51
N GLU A 102 -24.48 7.67 3.58
CA GLU A 102 -24.92 9.05 3.85
C GLU A 102 -24.43 10.02 2.77
N LEU A 103 -23.18 9.87 2.32
CA LEU A 103 -22.58 10.71 1.28
C LEU A 103 -23.14 10.41 -0.12
N ALA A 104 -23.44 9.14 -0.40
CA ALA A 104 -23.94 8.69 -1.70
C ALA A 104 -25.08 7.68 -1.53
N PRO A 105 -26.33 8.14 -1.31
CA PRO A 105 -27.48 7.26 -1.08
C PRO A 105 -27.77 6.25 -2.20
N SER A 106 -27.30 6.52 -3.43
CA SER A 106 -27.39 5.60 -4.56
C SER A 106 -26.60 4.29 -4.36
N LEU A 107 -25.72 4.22 -3.36
CA LEU A 107 -25.00 3.00 -2.97
C LEU A 107 -25.89 1.95 -2.29
N LYS A 108 -27.11 2.30 -1.86
CA LYS A 108 -28.00 1.42 -1.07
C LYS A 108 -28.16 0.01 -1.64
N ASN A 109 -28.22 -0.12 -2.96
CA ASN A 109 -28.40 -1.39 -3.66
C ASN A 109 -27.14 -1.86 -4.41
N ALA A 110 -25.99 -1.23 -4.16
CA ALA A 110 -24.73 -1.62 -4.77
C ALA A 110 -24.32 -3.01 -4.29
N LYS A 111 -23.91 -3.88 -5.22
CA LYS A 111 -23.43 -5.22 -4.88
C LYS A 111 -22.04 -5.11 -4.24
N VAL A 112 -21.89 -5.60 -3.01
CA VAL A 112 -20.57 -5.72 -2.37
C VAL A 112 -19.75 -6.78 -3.10
N ILE A 113 -18.55 -6.39 -3.53
CA ILE A 113 -17.57 -7.28 -4.16
C ILE A 113 -16.71 -7.93 -3.07
N GLY A 114 -16.29 -7.15 -2.07
CA GLY A 114 -15.51 -7.66 -0.95
C GLY A 114 -15.04 -6.58 0.04
N HIS A 115 -14.44 -7.06 1.12
CA HIS A 115 -13.81 -6.24 2.16
C HIS A 115 -12.30 -6.43 2.08
N PHE A 116 -11.55 -5.33 2.04
CA PHE A 116 -10.12 -5.34 1.77
C PHE A 116 -9.37 -4.57 2.85
N VAL A 117 -8.21 -5.09 3.22
CA VAL A 117 -7.27 -4.44 4.14
C VAL A 117 -5.92 -4.36 3.46
N GLY A 118 -5.28 -3.20 3.56
CA GLY A 118 -3.92 -2.97 3.08
C GLY A 118 -3.08 -2.27 4.13
N LEU A 119 -1.76 -2.44 4.06
CA LEU A 119 -0.79 -1.75 4.89
C LEU A 119 -0.08 -0.69 4.05
N ARG A 120 -0.35 0.58 4.33
CA ARG A 120 0.41 1.68 3.72
C ARG A 120 1.77 1.76 4.42
N PRO A 121 2.89 1.85 3.67
CA PRO A 121 4.21 1.99 4.27
C PRO A 121 4.42 3.40 4.80
N GLY A 122 4.16 3.59 6.10
CA GLY A 122 4.46 4.84 6.80
C GLY A 122 5.96 4.97 7.02
N ARG A 123 6.54 6.11 6.64
CA ARG A 123 7.93 6.48 6.95
C ARG A 123 8.07 8.00 6.86
N ASN A 124 8.61 8.64 7.89
CA ASN A 124 8.83 10.09 7.88
C ASN A 124 10.32 10.40 8.17
N PRO A 125 11.02 11.12 7.28
CA PRO A 125 10.60 11.49 5.91
C PRO A 125 10.51 10.27 4.98
N VAL A 126 10.02 10.46 3.76
CA VAL A 126 10.20 9.46 2.69
C VAL A 126 11.71 9.25 2.43
N ARG A 127 12.16 8.02 2.12
CA ARG A 127 13.57 7.72 1.81
C ARG A 127 13.80 7.93 0.32
N ILE A 128 14.53 8.97 -0.03
CA ILE A 128 15.07 9.17 -1.37
C ILE A 128 16.51 9.60 -1.17
N GLU A 129 17.43 8.66 -1.31
CA GLU A 129 18.85 8.87 -1.10
C GLU A 129 19.63 7.87 -1.94
N ARG A 130 20.94 8.11 -2.06
CA ARG A 130 21.88 7.19 -2.67
C ARG A 130 22.73 6.56 -1.58
N GLU A 131 22.86 5.24 -1.61
CA GLU A 131 23.76 4.48 -0.75
C GLU A 131 24.73 3.68 -1.61
N ASP A 132 26.04 3.73 -1.32
CA ASP A 132 27.06 2.98 -2.06
C ASP A 132 27.39 1.67 -1.31
N LEU A 133 27.00 0.53 -1.87
CA LEU A 133 27.31 -0.80 -1.37
C LEU A 133 28.59 -1.34 -2.02
N THR A 134 29.52 -1.87 -1.23
CA THR A 134 30.73 -2.53 -1.73
C THR A 134 30.72 -4.00 -1.35
N PHE A 135 30.78 -4.89 -2.34
CA PHE A 135 30.78 -6.33 -2.13
C PHE A 135 32.20 -6.91 -2.15
N LYS A 136 32.49 -7.85 -1.24
CA LYS A 136 33.84 -8.44 -1.07
C LYS A 136 34.26 -9.43 -2.18
N HIS A 137 33.32 -9.87 -3.02
CA HIS A 137 33.63 -10.70 -4.21
C HIS A 137 33.35 -9.89 -5.48
N GLY A 138 34.41 -9.35 -6.10
CA GLY A 138 34.32 -8.75 -7.43
C GLY A 138 33.95 -7.27 -7.50
N GLY A 139 34.61 -6.42 -6.71
CA GLY A 139 35.06 -5.08 -7.14
C GLY A 139 34.07 -4.08 -7.74
N ARG A 140 32.75 -4.21 -7.55
CA ARG A 140 31.79 -3.20 -8.00
C ARG A 140 31.09 -2.54 -6.82
N LYS A 141 31.11 -1.20 -6.85
CA LYS A 141 30.26 -0.36 -6.02
C LYS A 141 28.87 -0.38 -6.65
N VAL A 142 27.85 -0.76 -5.88
CA VAL A 142 26.45 -0.70 -6.32
C VAL A 142 25.78 0.45 -5.61
N CYS A 143 25.14 1.34 -6.36
CA CYS A 143 24.33 2.40 -5.77
C CYS A 143 22.91 1.86 -5.53
N THR A 144 22.42 1.96 -4.29
CA THR A 144 21.03 1.69 -3.87
C THR A 144 20.24 2.96 -3.60
#